data_AF-A0A7G8C053-F1
#
_entry.id   AF-A0A7G8C053-F1
#
_cell.length_a   1.000
_cell.length_b   1.000
_cell.length_c   1.000
_cell.angle_alpha   90.00
_cell.angle_beta   90.00
_cell.angle_gamma   90.00
#
_symmetry.space_group_name_H-M   'P 1'
#
loop_
_entity.id
_entity.type
_entity.pdbx_description
1 polymer ?
#
loop_
_entity_poly.entity_id
_entity_poly.type
_entity_poly.pdbx_seq_one_letter_code
_entity_poly.pdbx_strand_id
1 'polypeptide(L)'
;MSDTVARCRILLIYWRYTFMLRPLAVFALAAAFIAPTALHADSITGTVSAFGDDTFTSSTIQFFDGFVAGGPGANTGTFGLYLTNGNPINFLSGVLPYTQGQNMVPPAISPVQLFTITENGETFAFHMTDYNAEYISNVTGCLNATCLDATGNGFFTATGVVDYDPTPGSFTFTTQLVNGQTSTTFSASASAVPEPSTLALLGSGVLGLAGLIRRRANAMHT
;
A
#
# COMPACT_ATOMS: atom_id res chain seq x y z
N MET A 1 -39.89 64.13 24.54
CA MET A 1 -38.65 63.95 23.75
C MET A 1 -38.00 62.66 24.24
N SER A 2 -37.48 61.82 23.34
CA SER A 2 -36.67 60.62 23.65
C SER A 2 -37.39 59.27 23.85
N ASP A 3 -38.20 58.81 22.88
CA ASP A 3 -38.50 57.36 22.82
C ASP A 3 -38.66 56.78 21.41
N THR A 4 -38.72 57.62 20.38
CA THR A 4 -39.01 57.18 19.02
C THR A 4 -37.79 56.80 18.19
N VAL A 5 -36.57 57.14 18.64
CA VAL A 5 -35.32 56.90 17.87
C VAL A 5 -34.72 55.52 18.15
N ALA A 6 -35.01 54.90 19.31
CA ALA A 6 -34.42 53.62 19.70
C ALA A 6 -35.00 52.42 18.94
N ARG A 7 -36.27 52.47 18.52
CA ARG A 7 -36.95 51.35 17.83
C ARG A 7 -36.56 51.20 16.36
N CYS A 8 -36.03 52.24 15.72
CA CYS A 8 -35.64 52.19 14.31
C CYS A 8 -34.24 51.57 14.09
N ARG A 9 -33.34 51.64 15.09
CA ARG A 9 -31.99 51.07 14.99
C ARG A 9 -31.91 49.54 15.17
N ILE A 10 -32.87 48.94 15.90
CA ILE A 10 -32.88 47.50 16.15
C ILE A 10 -33.37 46.71 14.92
N LEU A 11 -34.28 47.27 14.12
CA LEU A 11 -34.81 46.61 12.91
C LEU A 11 -33.81 46.55 11.74
N LEU A 12 -32.88 47.52 11.66
CA LEU A 12 -31.87 47.58 10.60
C LEU A 12 -30.72 46.58 10.76
N ILE A 13 -30.50 46.06 11.97
CA ILE A 13 -29.48 45.04 12.23
C ILE A 13 -30.01 43.64 11.89
N TYR A 14 -31.29 43.36 12.17
CA TYR A 14 -31.90 42.04 11.89
C TYR A 14 -32.05 41.75 10.38
N TRP A 15 -32.30 42.79 9.57
CA TRP A 15 -32.48 42.64 8.12
C TRP A 15 -31.16 42.39 7.36
N ARG A 16 -30.01 42.73 7.96
CA ARG A 16 -28.68 42.55 7.35
C ARG A 16 -28.11 41.15 7.55
N TYR A 17 -28.50 40.42 8.61
CA TYR A 17 -28.00 39.07 8.89
C TYR A 17 -28.73 37.95 8.13
N THR A 18 -30.01 38.14 7.79
CA THR A 18 -30.81 37.12 7.09
C THR A 18 -30.46 36.99 5.60
N PHE A 19 -29.90 38.03 4.99
CA PHE A 19 -29.54 38.03 3.56
C PHE A 19 -28.13 37.47 3.25
N MET A 20 -27.21 37.43 4.22
CA MET A 20 -25.83 36.93 4.00
C MET A 20 -25.65 35.42 4.26
N LEU A 21 -26.59 34.76 4.95
CA LEU A 21 -26.48 33.33 5.28
C LEU A 21 -26.88 32.39 4.13
N ARG A 22 -27.79 32.83 3.25
CA ARG A 22 -28.26 32.05 2.08
C ARG A 22 -27.17 31.80 1.02
N PRO A 23 -26.34 32.77 0.60
CA PRO A 23 -25.30 32.49 -0.39
C PRO A 23 -24.19 31.58 0.17
N LEU A 24 -23.86 31.69 1.46
CA LEU A 24 -22.86 30.83 2.12
C LEU A 24 -23.28 29.36 2.18
N ALA A 25 -24.56 29.08 2.44
CA ALA A 25 -25.09 27.72 2.41
C ALA A 25 -25.05 27.12 1.00
N VAL A 26 -25.30 27.94 -0.04
CA VAL A 26 -25.22 27.51 -1.44
C VAL A 26 -23.78 27.28 -1.89
N PHE A 27 -22.81 28.10 -1.45
CA PHE A 27 -21.38 27.86 -1.71
C PHE A 27 -20.85 26.61 -1.00
N ALA A 28 -21.31 26.32 0.23
CA ALA A 28 -20.96 25.09 0.93
C ALA A 28 -21.55 23.83 0.28
N LEU A 29 -22.80 23.92 -0.23
CA LEU A 29 -23.43 22.84 -0.99
C LEU A 29 -22.73 22.63 -2.34
N ALA A 30 -22.39 23.71 -3.05
CA ALA A 30 -21.64 23.64 -4.30
C ALA A 30 -20.21 23.08 -4.11
N ALA A 31 -19.52 23.41 -3.02
CA ALA A 31 -18.23 22.82 -2.66
C ALA A 31 -18.33 21.32 -2.34
N ALA A 32 -19.47 20.85 -1.82
CA ALA A 32 -19.71 19.42 -1.61
C ALA A 32 -20.00 18.65 -2.93
N PHE A 33 -20.49 19.34 -3.97
CA PHE A 33 -20.73 18.76 -5.31
C PHE A 33 -19.54 18.89 -6.27
N ILE A 34 -18.58 19.77 -5.98
CA ILE A 34 -17.25 19.82 -6.64
C ILE A 34 -16.22 19.07 -5.78
N ALA A 35 -16.67 18.14 -4.93
CA ALA A 35 -15.76 17.15 -4.38
C ALA A 35 -15.03 16.55 -5.58
N PRO A 36 -13.69 16.63 -5.64
CA PRO A 36 -12.96 15.99 -6.71
C PRO A 36 -13.44 14.55 -6.72
N THR A 37 -13.82 14.05 -7.90
CA THR A 37 -13.66 12.63 -8.18
C THR A 37 -12.17 12.40 -7.96
N ALA A 38 -11.78 12.14 -6.70
CA ALA A 38 -10.56 11.47 -6.40
C ALA A 38 -10.72 10.18 -7.20
N LEU A 39 -10.05 10.14 -8.34
CA LEU A 39 -9.73 8.92 -9.03
C LEU A 39 -8.92 8.17 -7.97
N HIS A 40 -9.63 7.42 -7.12
CA HIS A 40 -8.98 6.55 -6.16
C HIS A 40 -8.35 5.50 -7.05
N ALA A 41 -7.05 5.62 -7.28
CA ALA A 41 -6.30 4.51 -7.80
C ALA A 41 -6.46 3.38 -6.77
N ASP A 42 -6.79 2.20 -7.28
CA ASP A 42 -7.05 1.05 -6.44
C ASP A 42 -5.75 0.64 -5.75
N SER A 43 -5.85 0.19 -4.51
CA SER A 43 -4.69 -0.34 -3.80
C SER A 43 -4.53 -1.81 -4.18
N ILE A 44 -3.30 -2.25 -4.36
CA ILE A 44 -3.01 -3.68 -4.53
C ILE A 44 -3.32 -4.36 -3.19
N THR A 45 -4.00 -5.50 -3.19
CA THR A 45 -4.31 -6.25 -1.98
C THR A 45 -4.00 -7.74 -2.12
N GLY A 46 -3.87 -8.41 -0.99
CA GLY A 46 -3.73 -9.87 -0.93
C GLY A 46 -2.28 -10.33 -0.89
N THR A 47 -2.09 -11.59 -1.25
CA THR A 47 -0.82 -12.31 -1.20
C THR A 47 -0.47 -12.86 -2.57
N VAL A 48 0.80 -12.83 -2.94
CA VAL A 48 1.34 -13.65 -4.04
C VAL A 48 2.38 -14.58 -3.47
N SER A 49 2.33 -15.86 -3.85
CA SER A 49 3.36 -16.82 -3.50
C SER A 49 4.13 -17.26 -4.72
N ALA A 50 5.42 -17.55 -4.54
CA ALA A 50 6.31 -17.92 -5.61
C ALA A 50 7.24 -19.05 -5.19
N PHE A 51 7.71 -19.85 -6.15
CA PHE A 51 8.79 -20.80 -5.97
C PHE A 51 9.77 -20.75 -7.14
N GLY A 52 10.99 -21.22 -6.95
CA GLY A 52 11.98 -21.31 -8.02
C GLY A 52 13.38 -21.55 -7.48
N ASP A 53 14.37 -21.26 -8.30
CA ASP A 53 15.77 -21.58 -8.05
C ASP A 53 16.60 -20.36 -7.62
N ASP A 54 17.41 -20.55 -6.58
CA ASP A 54 18.41 -19.56 -6.16
C ASP A 54 19.76 -20.20 -5.79
N THR A 55 20.78 -19.35 -5.69
CA THR A 55 22.07 -19.69 -5.08
C THR A 55 22.52 -18.52 -4.22
N PHE A 56 23.05 -18.81 -3.03
CA PHE A 56 23.63 -17.78 -2.16
C PHE A 56 25.04 -18.14 -1.71
N THR A 57 25.82 -17.10 -1.43
CA THR A 57 27.13 -17.17 -0.77
C THR A 57 27.06 -16.46 0.58
N SER A 58 28.20 -16.24 1.22
CA SER A 58 28.29 -15.44 2.44
C SER A 58 27.97 -13.96 2.28
N SER A 59 27.86 -13.47 1.03
CA SER A 59 27.68 -12.04 0.77
C SER A 59 26.76 -11.73 -0.42
N THR A 60 26.24 -12.75 -1.10
CA THR A 60 25.42 -12.54 -2.31
C THR A 60 24.29 -13.55 -2.39
N ILE A 61 23.15 -13.12 -2.93
CA ILE A 61 22.03 -13.98 -3.35
C ILE A 61 21.88 -13.80 -4.86
N GLN A 62 21.69 -14.88 -5.60
CA GLN A 62 21.40 -14.86 -7.03
C GLN A 62 20.12 -15.66 -7.28
N PHE A 63 19.15 -15.01 -7.92
CA PHE A 63 17.91 -15.63 -8.33
C PHE A 63 18.03 -16.11 -9.78
N PHE A 64 17.40 -17.25 -10.08
CA PHE A 64 17.29 -17.80 -11.42
C PHE A 64 15.82 -17.81 -11.86
N ASP A 65 15.35 -18.95 -12.37
CA ASP A 65 13.97 -19.11 -12.79
C ASP A 65 13.05 -19.22 -11.58
N GLY A 66 11.86 -18.62 -11.67
CA GLY A 66 10.82 -18.82 -10.69
C GLY A 66 9.43 -18.67 -11.29
N PHE A 67 8.45 -19.14 -10.53
CA PHE A 67 7.09 -19.32 -10.94
C PHE A 67 6.14 -18.97 -9.80
N VAL A 68 4.98 -18.44 -10.15
CA VAL A 68 3.88 -18.20 -9.20
C VAL A 68 3.43 -19.54 -8.63
N ALA A 69 3.43 -19.64 -7.30
CA ALA A 69 3.01 -20.83 -6.59
C ALA A 69 1.49 -21.04 -6.68
N GLY A 70 1.10 -22.30 -6.73
CA GLY A 70 -0.29 -22.72 -6.64
C GLY A 70 -0.65 -23.27 -5.27
N GLY A 71 -1.92 -23.19 -4.93
CA GLY A 71 -2.47 -23.79 -3.71
C GLY A 71 -3.47 -22.85 -3.02
N PRO A 72 -4.25 -23.38 -2.06
CA PRO A 72 -5.15 -22.56 -1.26
C PRO A 72 -4.40 -21.43 -0.55
N GLY A 73 -4.76 -20.18 -0.82
CA GLY A 73 -4.15 -19.00 -0.19
C GLY A 73 -2.79 -18.56 -0.77
N ALA A 74 -2.28 -19.24 -1.80
CA ALA A 74 -1.03 -18.86 -2.46
C ALA A 74 -1.14 -17.49 -3.12
N ASN A 75 -2.20 -17.29 -3.92
CA ASN A 75 -2.52 -16.02 -4.55
C ASN A 75 -3.90 -15.55 -4.09
N THR A 76 -3.98 -14.35 -3.50
CA THR A 76 -5.21 -13.77 -2.98
C THR A 76 -5.32 -12.29 -3.35
N GLY A 77 -6.49 -11.68 -3.13
CA GLY A 77 -6.73 -10.27 -3.45
C GLY A 77 -6.52 -9.97 -4.93
N THR A 78 -5.88 -8.83 -5.23
CA THR A 78 -5.58 -8.38 -6.59
C THR A 78 -4.75 -9.41 -7.36
N PHE A 79 -3.75 -10.03 -6.72
CA PHE A 79 -2.91 -11.04 -7.36
C PHE A 79 -3.70 -12.26 -7.82
N GLY A 80 -4.71 -12.69 -7.03
CA GLY A 80 -5.56 -13.82 -7.39
C GLY A 80 -6.52 -13.55 -8.57
N LEU A 81 -6.70 -12.29 -8.97
CA LEU A 81 -7.53 -11.91 -10.13
C LEU A 81 -6.77 -12.04 -11.45
N TYR A 82 -5.46 -11.79 -11.42
CA TYR A 82 -4.64 -11.66 -12.63
C TYR A 82 -3.59 -12.75 -12.78
N LEU A 83 -3.09 -13.32 -11.67
CA LEU A 83 -2.01 -14.29 -11.68
C LEU A 83 -2.52 -15.72 -11.58
N THR A 84 -2.02 -16.61 -12.44
CA THR A 84 -2.26 -18.04 -12.40
C THR A 84 -1.05 -18.82 -11.91
N ASN A 85 -1.30 -20.02 -11.38
CA ASN A 85 -0.24 -20.93 -10.93
C ASN A 85 0.67 -21.32 -12.11
N GLY A 86 1.98 -21.25 -11.88
CA GLY A 86 2.99 -21.58 -12.88
C GLY A 86 3.36 -20.43 -13.82
N ASN A 87 2.78 -19.24 -13.64
CA ASN A 87 3.20 -18.07 -14.41
C ASN A 87 4.65 -17.70 -14.05
N PRO A 88 5.54 -17.48 -15.04
CA PRO A 88 6.94 -17.15 -14.76
C PRO A 88 7.09 -15.81 -14.03
N ILE A 89 8.09 -15.76 -13.17
CA ILE A 89 8.51 -14.58 -12.42
C ILE A 89 9.91 -14.20 -12.89
N ASN A 90 10.06 -12.95 -13.33
CA ASN A 90 11.37 -12.41 -13.70
C ASN A 90 11.99 -11.72 -12.49
N PHE A 91 12.95 -12.38 -11.84
CA PHE A 91 13.70 -11.80 -10.74
C PHE A 91 14.73 -10.77 -11.20
N LEU A 92 15.26 -10.01 -10.24
CA LEU A 92 16.39 -9.12 -10.42
C LEU A 92 17.53 -9.86 -11.14
N SER A 93 18.00 -9.29 -12.25
CA SER A 93 19.17 -9.81 -12.95
C SER A 93 20.45 -9.50 -12.16
N GLY A 94 21.23 -10.54 -11.86
CA GLY A 94 22.53 -10.41 -11.21
C GLY A 94 22.51 -10.88 -9.75
N VAL A 95 23.42 -10.32 -8.95
CA VAL A 95 23.57 -10.68 -7.54
C VAL A 95 23.02 -9.57 -6.63
N LEU A 96 22.27 -9.96 -5.61
CA LEU A 96 21.83 -9.12 -4.51
C LEU A 96 22.87 -9.22 -3.37
N PRO A 97 23.70 -8.19 -3.15
CA PRO A 97 24.75 -8.23 -2.14
C PRO A 97 24.19 -8.03 -0.74
N TYR A 98 24.52 -8.88 0.23
CA TYR A 98 24.04 -8.77 1.60
C TYR A 98 25.14 -8.97 2.64
N THR A 99 24.85 -8.51 3.84
CA THR A 99 25.56 -8.82 5.09
C THR A 99 24.55 -9.43 6.07
N GLN A 100 25.03 -10.25 7.00
CA GLN A 100 24.16 -10.87 8.00
C GLN A 100 23.49 -9.78 8.85
N GLY A 101 22.17 -9.87 8.99
CA GLY A 101 21.33 -8.87 9.63
C GLY A 101 20.77 -7.85 8.63
N GLN A 102 20.60 -6.61 9.09
CA GLN A 102 19.91 -5.57 8.35
C GLN A 102 20.76 -5.00 7.20
N ASN A 103 20.18 -4.98 6.01
CA ASN A 103 20.74 -4.41 4.79
C ASN A 103 19.84 -3.27 4.31
N MET A 104 20.46 -2.12 4.03
CA MET A 104 19.81 -1.08 3.25
C MET A 104 20.23 -1.23 1.80
N VAL A 105 19.26 -1.16 0.90
CA VAL A 105 19.53 -1.07 -0.53
C VAL A 105 20.33 0.22 -0.77
N PRO A 106 21.52 0.18 -1.43
CA PRO A 106 22.34 1.36 -1.64
C PRO A 106 21.54 2.50 -2.30
N PRO A 107 21.74 3.78 -1.91
CA PRO A 107 20.96 4.90 -2.43
C PRO A 107 21.00 5.05 -3.96
N ALA A 108 22.07 4.53 -4.59
CA ALA A 108 22.24 4.57 -6.04
C ALA A 108 21.25 3.67 -6.81
N ILE A 109 20.65 2.68 -6.15
CA ILE A 109 19.72 1.72 -6.75
C ILE A 109 18.42 1.56 -5.94
N SER A 110 18.20 2.38 -4.90
CA SER A 110 16.99 2.32 -4.08
C SER A 110 15.86 3.15 -4.70
N PRO A 111 14.68 2.56 -4.95
CA PRO A 111 14.30 1.19 -4.62
C PRO A 111 14.70 0.16 -5.70
N VAL A 112 15.18 -1.01 -5.29
CA VAL A 112 15.58 -2.09 -6.22
C VAL A 112 14.36 -2.90 -6.62
N GLN A 113 14.12 -3.05 -7.93
CA GLN A 113 13.12 -3.98 -8.43
C GLN A 113 13.61 -5.41 -8.21
N LEU A 114 12.91 -6.14 -7.34
CA LEU A 114 13.31 -7.49 -6.93
C LEU A 114 12.74 -8.56 -7.84
N PHE A 115 11.50 -8.40 -8.27
CA PHE A 115 10.88 -9.26 -9.26
C PHE A 115 9.76 -8.54 -10.02
N THR A 116 9.40 -9.11 -11.16
CA THR A 116 8.24 -8.72 -11.96
C THR A 116 7.47 -9.96 -12.42
N ILE A 117 6.16 -9.81 -12.50
CA ILE A 117 5.23 -10.83 -12.95
C ILE A 117 4.26 -10.16 -13.93
N THR A 118 4.25 -10.62 -15.17
CA THR A 118 3.33 -10.12 -16.19
C THR A 118 2.37 -11.22 -16.59
N GLU A 119 1.08 -10.95 -16.49
CA GLU A 119 0.03 -11.89 -16.91
C GLU A 119 -1.28 -11.14 -17.22
N ASN A 120 -2.06 -11.61 -18.18
CA ASN A 120 -3.40 -11.10 -18.47
C ASN A 120 -3.46 -9.57 -18.73
N GLY A 121 -2.37 -8.99 -19.22
CA GLY A 121 -2.26 -7.55 -19.50
C GLY A 121 -1.88 -6.69 -18.29
N GLU A 122 -1.68 -7.30 -17.11
CA GLU A 122 -1.15 -6.64 -15.91
C GLU A 122 0.31 -7.00 -15.69
N THR A 123 1.09 -6.04 -15.21
CA THR A 123 2.47 -6.26 -14.75
C THR A 123 2.61 -5.81 -13.32
N PHE A 124 2.83 -6.76 -12.41
CA PHE A 124 3.15 -6.51 -11.01
C PHE A 124 4.66 -6.47 -10.83
N ALA A 125 5.17 -5.45 -10.16
CA ALA A 125 6.57 -5.34 -9.78
C ALA A 125 6.68 -5.10 -8.27
N PHE A 126 7.66 -5.75 -7.63
CA PHE A 126 8.00 -5.46 -6.25
C PHE A 126 9.32 -4.69 -6.17
N HIS A 127 9.26 -3.54 -5.50
CA HIS A 127 10.38 -2.63 -5.31
C HIS A 127 10.79 -2.63 -3.84
N MET A 128 11.95 -3.22 -3.55
CA MET A 128 12.49 -3.37 -2.21
C MET A 128 13.25 -2.11 -1.77
N THR A 129 13.02 -1.68 -0.53
CA THR A 129 13.70 -0.55 0.12
C THR A 129 14.78 -1.01 1.11
N ASP A 130 14.49 -2.09 1.84
CA ASP A 130 15.33 -2.65 2.89
C ASP A 130 15.03 -4.14 3.06
N TYR A 131 16.01 -4.86 3.61
CA TYR A 131 15.83 -6.26 3.95
C TYR A 131 16.82 -6.74 5.00
N ASN A 132 16.41 -7.71 5.79
CA ASN A 132 17.20 -8.46 6.74
C ASN A 132 17.54 -9.82 6.12
N ALA A 133 18.80 -10.24 6.19
CA ALA A 133 19.24 -11.54 5.69
C ALA A 133 19.99 -12.30 6.79
N GLU A 134 19.47 -13.45 7.19
CA GLU A 134 19.99 -14.23 8.31
C GLU A 134 20.14 -15.71 7.96
N TYR A 135 21.22 -16.33 8.44
CA TYR A 135 21.32 -17.77 8.38
C TYR A 135 20.39 -18.44 9.38
N ILE A 136 19.57 -19.34 8.87
CA ILE A 136 18.70 -20.19 9.68
C ILE A 136 19.18 -21.64 9.59
N SER A 137 18.94 -22.39 10.66
CA SER A 137 19.22 -23.83 10.75
C SER A 137 18.08 -24.53 11.48
N ASN A 138 17.91 -25.84 11.24
CA ASN A 138 16.91 -26.67 11.90
C ASN A 138 15.44 -26.28 11.62
N VAL A 139 15.18 -25.62 10.49
CA VAL A 139 13.81 -25.40 10.00
C VAL A 139 13.38 -26.53 9.06
N THR A 140 12.09 -26.76 8.94
CA THR A 140 11.53 -27.74 7.98
C THR A 140 12.00 -27.38 6.57
N GLY A 141 12.67 -28.33 5.89
CA GLY A 141 13.32 -28.09 4.59
C GLY A 141 14.83 -27.76 4.68
N CYS A 142 15.30 -27.37 5.86
CA CYS A 142 16.71 -27.08 6.16
C CYS A 142 17.27 -27.97 7.27
N LEU A 143 17.04 -29.28 7.15
CA LEU A 143 17.54 -30.25 8.12
C LEU A 143 18.98 -30.64 7.72
N ASN A 144 19.96 -30.22 8.53
CA ASN A 144 21.40 -30.45 8.33
C ASN A 144 22.08 -29.56 7.25
N ALA A 145 21.49 -28.41 6.95
CA ALA A 145 22.01 -27.42 6.00
C ALA A 145 22.09 -26.02 6.63
N THR A 146 22.84 -25.12 6.00
CA THR A 146 22.72 -23.67 6.24
C THR A 146 21.72 -23.13 5.23
N CYS A 147 20.68 -22.46 5.68
CA CYS A 147 19.69 -21.80 4.84
C CYS A 147 19.72 -20.31 5.08
N LEU A 148 19.26 -19.54 4.11
CA LEU A 148 19.15 -18.09 4.24
C LEU A 148 17.68 -17.70 4.32
N ASP A 149 17.32 -16.96 5.36
CA ASP A 149 16.05 -16.25 5.43
C ASP A 149 16.30 -14.79 5.11
N ALA A 150 15.63 -14.27 4.09
CA ALA A 150 15.68 -12.88 3.70
C ALA A 150 14.28 -12.29 3.78
N THR A 151 14.06 -11.38 4.73
CA THR A 151 12.79 -10.67 4.91
C THR A 151 12.99 -9.20 4.64
N GLY A 152 12.02 -8.50 4.06
CA GLY A 152 12.21 -7.09 3.81
C GLY A 152 10.94 -6.35 3.48
N ASN A 153 11.09 -5.04 3.32
CA ASN A 153 10.01 -4.11 3.04
C ASN A 153 10.22 -3.44 1.70
N GLY A 154 9.13 -2.93 1.18
CA GLY A 154 9.09 -2.27 -0.11
C GLY A 154 7.69 -1.87 -0.48
N PHE A 155 7.44 -1.79 -1.78
CA PHE A 155 6.12 -1.52 -2.32
C PHE A 155 5.89 -2.26 -3.64
N PHE A 156 4.63 -2.57 -3.89
CA PHE A 156 4.16 -3.08 -5.16
C PHE A 156 3.76 -1.93 -6.08
N THR A 157 4.05 -2.09 -7.37
CA THR A 157 3.42 -1.32 -8.43
C THR A 157 2.73 -2.30 -9.38
N ALA A 158 1.59 -1.89 -9.93
CA ALA A 158 0.93 -2.63 -10.98
C ALA A 158 0.54 -1.67 -12.11
N THR A 159 0.91 -2.04 -13.32
CA THR A 159 0.63 -1.28 -14.54
C THR A 159 0.05 -2.22 -15.58
N GLY A 160 -0.98 -1.77 -16.30
CA GLY A 160 -1.62 -2.63 -17.28
C GLY A 160 -3.00 -2.14 -17.70
N VAL A 161 -4.01 -2.99 -17.51
CA VAL A 161 -5.42 -2.68 -17.79
C VAL A 161 -5.98 -1.74 -16.72
N VAL A 162 -5.51 -1.89 -15.49
CA VAL A 162 -5.82 -1.04 -14.35
C VAL A 162 -4.51 -0.50 -13.79
N ASP A 163 -4.42 0.82 -13.67
CA ASP A 163 -3.31 1.46 -12.97
C ASP A 163 -3.59 1.47 -11.46
N TYR A 164 -2.73 0.82 -10.69
CA TYR A 164 -2.80 0.79 -9.24
C TYR A 164 -1.81 1.78 -8.62
N ASP A 165 -2.18 2.32 -7.46
CA ASP A 165 -1.24 3.14 -6.70
C ASP A 165 -0.13 2.27 -6.07
N PRO A 166 1.11 2.78 -5.98
CA PRO A 166 2.18 2.10 -5.29
C PRO A 166 1.78 1.72 -3.86
N THR A 167 1.64 0.42 -3.59
CA THR A 167 1.10 -0.06 -2.32
C THR A 167 2.21 -0.67 -1.47
N PRO A 168 2.41 -0.24 -0.20
CA PRO A 168 3.41 -0.83 0.68
C PRO A 168 3.22 -2.33 0.84
N GLY A 169 4.34 -3.05 0.86
CA GLY A 169 4.33 -4.49 1.10
C GLY A 169 5.63 -5.00 1.68
N SER A 170 5.57 -6.21 2.21
CA SER A 170 6.74 -6.94 2.69
C SER A 170 6.97 -8.16 1.82
N PHE A 171 8.18 -8.70 1.86
CA PHE A 171 8.49 -10.01 1.32
C PHE A 171 9.19 -10.87 2.35
N THR A 172 9.13 -12.19 2.13
CA THR A 172 9.97 -13.19 2.79
C THR A 172 10.49 -14.13 1.73
N PHE A 173 11.79 -14.38 1.68
CA PHE A 173 12.43 -15.44 0.89
C PHE A 173 13.16 -16.37 1.82
N THR A 174 12.89 -17.67 1.69
CA THR A 174 13.67 -18.70 2.36
C THR A 174 14.34 -19.57 1.33
N THR A 175 15.67 -19.69 1.40
CA THR A 175 16.46 -20.51 0.48
C THR A 175 16.87 -21.81 1.17
N GLN A 176 17.05 -22.89 0.41
CA GLN A 176 17.34 -24.21 0.97
C GLN A 176 18.59 -24.83 0.33
N LEU A 177 19.78 -24.58 0.90
CA LEU A 177 21.01 -25.18 0.37
C LEU A 177 21.24 -26.59 0.94
N VAL A 178 20.71 -27.62 0.29
CA VAL A 178 21.13 -28.99 0.60
C VAL A 178 22.51 -29.23 -0.02
N ASN A 179 23.46 -29.74 0.77
CA ASN A 179 24.83 -29.97 0.34
C ASN A 179 24.86 -30.89 -0.91
N GLY A 180 25.34 -30.36 -2.05
CA GLY A 180 25.37 -31.06 -3.34
C GLY A 180 24.24 -30.73 -4.33
N GLN A 181 23.31 -29.81 -4.01
CA GLN A 181 22.35 -29.29 -4.97
C GLN A 181 22.77 -27.94 -5.55
N THR A 182 22.54 -27.76 -6.86
CA THR A 182 22.69 -26.50 -7.61
C THR A 182 21.38 -25.72 -7.76
N SER A 183 20.30 -26.24 -7.20
CA SER A 183 18.94 -25.67 -7.22
C SER A 183 18.43 -25.69 -5.79
N THR A 184 17.93 -24.56 -5.32
CA THR A 184 17.36 -24.42 -3.99
C THR A 184 15.99 -23.82 -4.17
N THR A 185 14.96 -24.42 -3.54
CA THR A 185 13.59 -23.93 -3.69
C THR A 185 13.38 -22.72 -2.81
N PHE A 186 13.17 -21.55 -3.40
CA PHE A 186 12.72 -20.38 -2.66
C PHE A 186 11.21 -20.40 -2.46
N SER A 187 10.71 -19.75 -1.40
CA SER A 187 9.30 -19.35 -1.32
C SER A 187 9.21 -17.86 -1.06
N ALA A 188 8.52 -17.13 -1.95
CA ALA A 188 8.16 -15.75 -1.70
C ALA A 188 6.74 -15.68 -1.17
N SER A 189 6.46 -14.78 -0.24
CA SER A 189 5.10 -14.30 -0.03
C SER A 189 5.14 -12.79 0.13
N ALA A 190 4.18 -12.09 -0.46
CA ALA A 190 4.15 -10.67 -0.33
C ALA A 190 2.74 -10.15 -0.09
N SER A 191 2.57 -9.34 0.95
CA SER A 191 1.27 -8.82 1.37
C SER A 191 1.23 -7.33 1.18
N ALA A 192 0.27 -6.87 0.37
CA ALA A 192 0.00 -5.46 0.27
C ALA A 192 -0.87 -5.03 1.45
N VAL A 193 -0.37 -4.08 2.25
CA VAL A 193 -1.05 -3.59 3.44
C VAL A 193 -2.08 -2.55 3.01
N PRO A 194 -3.39 -2.81 3.16
CA PRO A 194 -4.41 -1.83 2.79
C PRO A 194 -4.23 -0.58 3.65
N GLU A 195 -4.23 0.59 3.02
CA GLU A 195 -4.02 1.87 3.72
C GLU A 195 -4.99 2.00 4.90
N PRO A 196 -4.52 1.91 6.15
CA PRO A 196 -5.39 2.08 7.28
C PRO A 196 -5.56 3.58 7.50
N SER A 197 -6.77 3.99 7.86
CA SER A 197 -7.09 5.24 8.55
C SER A 197 -7.23 6.55 7.79
N THR A 198 -6.76 6.72 6.55
CA THR A 198 -7.06 7.96 5.78
C THR A 198 -8.56 8.09 5.47
N LEU A 199 -9.22 7.00 5.09
CA LEU A 199 -10.68 6.94 4.91
C LEU A 199 -11.45 7.17 6.22
N ALA A 200 -10.98 6.60 7.33
CA ALA A 200 -11.60 6.79 8.63
C ALA A 200 -11.40 8.23 9.15
N LEU A 201 -10.23 8.83 8.90
CA LEU A 201 -9.92 10.21 9.26
C LEU A 201 -10.71 11.20 8.41
N LEU A 202 -10.86 10.95 7.11
CA LEU A 202 -11.70 11.75 6.23
C LEU A 202 -13.16 11.65 6.65
N GLY A 203 -13.67 10.43 6.88
CA GLY A 203 -15.04 10.20 7.34
C GLY A 203 -15.34 10.86 8.68
N SER A 204 -14.43 10.74 9.65
CA SER A 204 -14.57 11.41 10.95
C SER A 204 -14.40 12.93 10.86
N GLY A 205 -13.56 13.43 9.96
CA GLY A 205 -13.41 14.86 9.69
C GLY A 205 -14.69 15.50 9.13
N VAL A 206 -15.35 14.84 8.17
CA VAL A 206 -16.64 15.30 7.60
C VAL A 206 -17.75 15.27 8.65
N LEU A 207 -17.83 14.20 9.45
CA LEU A 207 -18.81 14.11 10.54
C LEU A 207 -18.55 15.15 11.64
N GLY A 208 -17.28 15.42 11.97
CA GLY A 208 -16.88 16.48 12.89
C GLY A 208 -17.29 17.86 12.42
N LEU A 209 -17.10 18.16 11.12
CA LEU A 209 -17.51 19.42 10.52
C LEU A 209 -19.04 19.60 10.53
N ALA A 210 -19.78 18.53 10.18
CA ALA A 210 -21.24 18.52 10.23
C ALA A 210 -21.77 18.77 11.66
N GLY A 211 -21.12 18.18 12.67
CA GLY A 211 -21.44 18.39 14.08
C GLY A 211 -21.25 19.84 14.55
N LEU A 212 -20.16 20.49 14.11
CA LEU A 212 -19.88 21.90 14.42
C LEU A 212 -20.91 22.85 13.80
N ILE A 213 -21.32 22.61 12.55
CA ILE A 213 -22.36 23.40 11.88
C ILE A 213 -23.70 23.29 12.63
N ARG A 214 -24.09 22.08 13.05
CA ARG A 214 -25.34 21.86 13.80
C ARG A 214 -25.34 22.57 15.15
N ARG A 215 -24.23 22.55 15.89
CA ARG A 215 -24.11 23.28 17.16
C ARG A 215 -24.28 24.78 16.98
N ARG A 216 -23.69 25.35 15.92
CA ARG A 216 -23.80 26.78 15.64
C ARG A 216 -25.21 27.20 15.21
N ALA A 217 -25.90 26.36 14.42
CA ALA A 217 -27.28 26.64 14.00
C ALA A 217 -28.26 26.66 15.18
N ASN A 218 -28.12 25.74 16.13
CA ASN A 218 -28.99 25.69 17.31
C ASN A 218 -28.75 26.86 18.29
N ALA A 219 -27.51 27.33 18.42
CA ALA A 219 -27.17 28.48 19.27
C ALA A 219 -27.70 29.82 18.74
N MET A 220 -28.09 29.90 17.48
CA MET A 220 -28.63 31.12 16.86
C MET A 220 -30.16 31.22 16.96
N HIS A 221 -30.82 30.17 17.46
CA HIS A 221 -32.29 30.06 17.57
C HIS A 221 -32.84 30.27 18.99
N THR A 222 -31.96 30.62 19.94
CA THR A 222 -32.24 31.07 21.31
C THR A 222 -31.73 32.49 21.49
#